data_AF-A0A0P0DLT8-F1
#
_entry.id   AF-A0A0P0DLT8-F1
#
_cell.length_a   1.000
_cell.length_b   1.000
_cell.length_c   1.000
_cell.angle_alpha   90.00
_cell.angle_beta   90.00
_cell.angle_gamma   90.00
#
_symmetry.space_group_name_H-M   'P 1'
#
loop_
_entity.id
_entity.type
_entity.pdbx_description
1 polymer ?
#
loop_
_entity_poly.entity_id
_entity_poly.type
_entity_poly.pdbx_seq_one_letter_code
_entity_poly.pdbx_strand_id
1 'polypeptide(L)'
;MTRPFTRTLRTLAVAGALALVTVGCSPAGGGGTSSASGPPADARDTLRVATTTEVVNWVPLTSSSTSDLWVMLQLHPTLVVPQAGGGSIPHVAESISVNDAGDQITITVDPDFSWSDGTPITADDIAFTFDRLRDDKLARGALYIGNYDHAEVISPTEVVIHGKVGSYAWYQDAVQTFAVLPKHVFEDVDDISQYSIESHPEAWVSGGAFVLDEIAAGQRYRLVRNEHYPMFADDSTLENVEFQIYRDINTAQLALRNDDIDLMATTLPSSAITALSGEPDVSILEVSDALNMTKLTFNASRPPFDRPEVRQAVSGLIDSAQFVDTVLQGHGQITLGPVPPGQEEFQPDIEPHTSTPDEVRAVLAEAGHPDPTFRLVCDQGNASHARSAEIVRDLLAQAGITVNVACMERATSQTAGREGDFDLYIHLLNHNYAPGTMLWMQFDPSNPVAVNQTFHDDADTVAALAAAREATEHDQYVAAVKAAAKLAHEKAYTVPLFISSIANAYNNRHFEGYLTGPTEQYGVLSPYSLAQVVPAGGAE
;
A
#
# COMPACT_ATOMS: atom_id res chain seq x y z
N MET A 1 5.84 33.83 42.85
CA MET A 1 6.21 35.04 42.09
C MET A 1 5.38 35.05 40.81
N THR A 2 4.09 35.36 40.86
CA THR A 2 3.49 36.69 40.59
C THR A 2 4.05 37.43 39.36
N ARG A 3 3.37 37.30 38.21
CA ARG A 3 2.81 38.44 37.45
C ARG A 3 1.83 37.97 36.34
N PRO A 4 0.65 38.61 36.19
CA PRO A 4 -0.37 38.28 35.20
C PRO A 4 -0.32 39.21 33.98
N PHE A 5 -0.82 38.75 32.83
CA PHE A 5 -1.20 39.61 31.70
C PHE A 5 -2.72 39.65 31.58
N THR A 6 -3.27 40.85 31.58
CA THR A 6 -4.69 41.16 31.38
C THR A 6 -4.84 42.23 30.31
N ARG A 7 -6.01 42.17 29.65
CA ARG A 7 -6.67 43.15 28.75
C ARG A 7 -6.28 43.00 27.26
N THR A 8 -7.21 43.01 26.31
CA THR A 8 -8.40 43.89 26.25
C THR A 8 -9.46 43.32 25.30
N LEU A 9 -10.73 43.29 25.73
CA LEU A 9 -11.89 43.13 24.84
C LEU A 9 -12.05 44.37 23.95
N ARG A 10 -12.33 44.17 22.66
CA ARG A 10 -13.00 45.16 21.81
C ARG A 10 -14.21 44.51 21.15
N THR A 11 -15.37 44.87 21.66
CA THR A 11 -16.68 44.75 21.03
C THR A 11 -16.73 45.63 19.79
N LEU A 12 -17.19 45.08 18.66
CA LEU A 12 -17.71 45.87 17.55
C LEU A 12 -18.96 45.16 17.01
N ALA A 13 -20.10 45.74 17.35
CA ALA A 13 -21.40 45.46 16.76
C ALA A 13 -21.51 46.25 15.46
N VAL A 14 -21.91 45.60 14.37
CA VAL A 14 -22.51 46.27 13.21
C VAL A 14 -23.73 45.45 12.78
N ALA A 15 -24.87 46.14 12.76
CA ALA A 15 -26.19 45.66 12.40
C ALA A 15 -26.59 46.22 11.01
N GLY A 16 -27.48 45.50 10.33
CA GLY A 16 -28.28 45.98 9.19
C GLY A 16 -27.68 45.60 7.81
N ALA A 17 -28.43 45.14 6.82
CA ALA A 17 -29.88 45.19 6.62
C ALA A 17 -30.37 44.04 5.72
N LEU A 18 -31.53 43.52 6.07
CA LEU A 18 -32.33 42.55 5.34
C LEU A 18 -33.20 43.31 4.31
N ALA A 19 -33.14 42.96 3.03
CA ALA A 19 -34.05 43.48 2.01
C ALA A 19 -34.81 42.31 1.37
N LEU A 20 -36.00 42.03 1.88
CA LEU A 20 -37.03 41.28 1.16
C LEU A 20 -37.67 42.20 0.11
N VAL A 21 -37.70 41.76 -1.15
CA VAL A 21 -38.61 42.29 -2.16
C VAL A 21 -39.47 41.13 -2.66
N THR A 22 -40.74 41.14 -2.26
CA THR A 22 -41.82 40.30 -2.78
C THR A 22 -42.91 41.22 -3.34
N VAL A 23 -43.05 41.34 -4.65
CA VAL A 23 -44.28 41.70 -5.42
C VAL A 23 -43.97 41.34 -6.89
N GLY A 24 -44.80 40.68 -7.70
CA GLY A 24 -46.16 40.18 -7.55
C GLY A 24 -46.60 39.49 -8.84
N CYS A 25 -47.61 38.62 -8.74
CA CYS A 25 -48.27 37.97 -9.89
C CYS A 25 -49.27 38.90 -10.60
N SER A 26 -49.26 38.89 -11.93
CA SER A 26 -50.49 38.89 -12.73
C SER A 26 -50.29 38.24 -14.11
N PRO A 27 -51.37 37.68 -14.70
CA PRO A 27 -51.27 36.58 -15.66
C PRO A 27 -51.50 36.99 -17.13
N ALA A 28 -51.22 36.03 -18.02
CA ALA A 28 -51.69 35.86 -19.40
C ALA A 28 -50.70 36.18 -20.54
N GLY A 29 -50.44 35.16 -21.36
CA GLY A 29 -49.83 35.28 -22.68
C GLY A 29 -49.11 34.00 -23.09
N GLY A 30 -49.81 33.06 -23.73
CA GLY A 30 -49.25 31.78 -24.16
C GLY A 30 -48.21 31.91 -25.29
N GLY A 31 -47.27 30.96 -25.30
CA GLY A 31 -46.32 30.78 -26.39
C GLY A 31 -45.24 29.77 -26.06
N GLY A 32 -45.35 28.56 -26.62
CA GLY A 32 -44.25 27.62 -26.90
C GLY A 32 -43.31 27.25 -25.76
N THR A 33 -43.48 26.04 -25.19
CA THR A 33 -42.39 25.33 -24.50
C THR A 33 -41.31 24.97 -25.52
N SER A 34 -40.36 25.87 -25.74
CA SER A 34 -39.00 25.48 -26.14
C SER A 34 -38.27 25.08 -24.87
N SER A 35 -38.14 23.77 -24.65
CA SER A 35 -37.09 23.23 -23.80
C SER A 35 -35.76 23.71 -24.36
N ALA A 36 -35.20 24.76 -23.76
CA ALA A 36 -33.79 25.06 -23.93
C ALA A 36 -33.07 23.86 -23.31
N SER A 37 -32.56 22.98 -24.16
CA SER A 37 -31.46 22.09 -23.80
C SER A 37 -30.38 22.99 -23.22
N GLY A 38 -30.10 22.82 -21.93
CA GLY A 38 -28.83 23.28 -21.37
C GLY A 38 -27.68 22.70 -22.21
N PRO A 39 -26.47 23.28 -22.11
CA PRO A 39 -25.29 22.61 -22.65
C PRO A 39 -25.29 21.15 -22.18
N PRO A 40 -24.77 20.19 -22.97
CA PRO A 40 -24.37 18.89 -22.42
C PRO A 40 -23.58 19.16 -21.14
N ALA A 41 -23.76 18.35 -20.09
CA ALA A 41 -22.90 18.43 -18.92
C ALA A 41 -21.45 18.42 -19.43
N ASP A 42 -20.72 19.53 -19.25
CA ASP A 42 -19.34 19.62 -19.72
C ASP A 42 -18.59 18.41 -19.17
N ALA A 43 -18.02 17.59 -20.05
CA ALA A 43 -17.25 16.43 -19.64
C ALA A 43 -16.20 16.90 -18.64
N ARG A 44 -16.26 16.38 -17.42
CA ARG A 44 -15.35 16.77 -16.36
C ARG A 44 -13.96 16.32 -16.78
N ASP A 45 -13.05 17.27 -16.99
CA ASP A 45 -11.66 17.01 -17.39
C ASP A 45 -10.72 16.86 -16.19
N THR A 46 -11.24 17.05 -14.97
CA THR A 46 -10.48 17.09 -13.73
C THR A 46 -11.01 16.06 -12.75
N LEU A 47 -10.17 15.09 -12.39
CA LEU A 47 -10.43 14.10 -11.35
C LEU A 47 -9.93 14.61 -10.00
N ARG A 48 -10.83 14.80 -9.03
CA ARG A 48 -10.47 15.22 -7.66
C ARG A 48 -10.39 14.00 -6.76
N VAL A 49 -9.19 13.73 -6.25
CA VAL A 49 -8.86 12.58 -5.42
C VAL A 49 -8.64 13.04 -3.99
N ALA A 50 -9.40 12.52 -3.03
CA ALA A 50 -9.12 12.75 -1.62
C ALA A 50 -8.04 11.81 -1.08
N THR A 51 -6.98 12.36 -0.49
CA THR A 51 -5.98 11.66 0.31
C THR A 51 -6.07 12.10 1.78
N THR A 52 -5.62 11.27 2.71
CA THR A 52 -5.64 11.58 4.15
C THR A 52 -4.34 12.18 4.67
N THR A 53 -3.26 12.07 3.91
CA THR A 53 -1.92 12.50 4.27
C THR A 53 -1.27 13.32 3.16
N GLU A 54 -0.32 14.16 3.54
CA GLU A 54 0.51 14.92 2.59
C GLU A 54 1.68 14.07 2.09
N VAL A 55 2.15 14.37 0.87
CA VAL A 55 3.40 13.83 0.33
C VAL A 55 4.57 14.45 1.08
N VAL A 56 5.43 13.59 1.65
CA VAL A 56 6.60 14.03 2.41
C VAL A 56 7.89 13.86 1.61
N ASN A 57 7.99 12.77 0.83
CA ASN A 57 9.16 12.50 0.00
C ASN A 57 8.77 12.46 -1.47
N TRP A 58 9.28 13.43 -2.23
CA TRP A 58 8.97 13.60 -3.66
C TRP A 58 9.92 12.84 -4.59
N VAL A 59 10.90 12.09 -4.08
CA VAL A 59 11.77 11.23 -4.89
C VAL A 59 11.29 9.78 -4.75
N PRO A 60 10.85 9.10 -5.84
CA PRO A 60 10.15 7.82 -5.75
C PRO A 60 11.02 6.69 -5.16
N LEU A 61 12.34 6.79 -5.30
CA LEU A 61 13.29 5.79 -4.77
C LEU A 61 13.48 5.88 -3.24
N THR A 62 13.10 6.99 -2.63
CA THR A 62 13.35 7.28 -1.20
C THR A 62 12.13 7.02 -0.32
N SER A 63 10.92 7.06 -0.90
CA SER A 63 9.69 6.89 -0.13
C SER A 63 9.28 5.43 0.02
N SER A 64 8.71 5.11 1.18
CA SER A 64 7.95 3.89 1.44
C SER A 64 6.51 4.19 1.88
N SER A 65 6.08 5.45 1.74
CA SER A 65 4.74 5.91 2.11
C SER A 65 3.77 5.66 0.95
N THR A 66 2.66 4.99 1.23
CA THR A 66 1.61 4.73 0.22
C THR A 66 1.10 6.04 -0.41
N SER A 67 0.88 7.08 0.40
CA SER A 67 0.36 8.37 -0.10
C SER A 67 1.36 9.12 -0.97
N ASP A 68 2.66 9.01 -0.65
CA ASP A 68 3.71 9.57 -1.50
C ASP A 68 3.68 8.85 -2.85
N LEU A 69 3.63 7.51 -2.83
CA LEU A 69 3.68 6.68 -4.03
C LEU A 69 2.45 6.83 -4.93
N TRP A 70 1.25 7.09 -4.38
CA TRP A 70 0.07 7.40 -5.19
C TRP A 70 0.26 8.58 -6.13
N VAL A 71 0.99 9.61 -5.69
CA VAL A 71 1.31 10.78 -6.51
C VAL A 71 2.55 10.47 -7.36
N MET A 72 3.61 9.96 -6.75
CA MET A 72 4.90 9.78 -7.41
C MET A 72 4.88 8.78 -8.56
N LEU A 73 4.07 7.72 -8.46
CA LEU A 73 3.93 6.74 -9.55
C LEU A 73 3.14 7.30 -10.74
N GLN A 74 2.39 8.40 -10.58
CA GLN A 74 1.81 9.13 -11.73
C GLN A 74 2.88 9.89 -12.52
N LEU A 75 3.97 10.26 -11.84
CA LEU A 75 5.06 11.07 -12.39
C LEU A 75 6.19 10.21 -12.95
N HIS A 76 6.52 9.10 -12.29
CA HIS A 76 7.68 8.27 -12.66
C HIS A 76 7.23 6.87 -13.07
N PRO A 77 7.57 6.41 -14.29
CA PRO A 77 7.11 5.13 -14.79
C PRO A 77 7.84 3.97 -14.10
N THR A 78 7.16 2.83 -13.92
CA THR A 78 7.78 1.56 -13.49
C THR A 78 8.12 0.68 -14.69
N LEU A 79 8.96 -0.34 -14.51
CA LEU A 79 9.24 -1.34 -15.57
C LEU A 79 7.97 -2.08 -15.99
N VAL A 80 7.18 -2.49 -15.00
CA VAL A 80 5.88 -3.14 -15.17
C VAL A 80 4.88 -2.56 -14.16
N VAL A 81 3.58 -2.69 -14.44
CA VAL A 81 2.51 -2.32 -13.50
C VAL A 81 1.85 -3.59 -12.95
N PRO A 82 1.92 -3.86 -11.64
CA PRO A 82 1.31 -5.07 -11.08
C PRO A 82 -0.22 -5.09 -11.19
N GLN A 83 -0.82 -6.27 -11.34
CA GLN A 83 -2.28 -6.45 -11.47
C GLN A 83 -2.89 -7.28 -10.33
N ALA A 84 -4.19 -7.06 -10.06
CA ALA A 84 -4.95 -7.93 -9.16
C ALA A 84 -5.09 -9.35 -9.76
N GLY A 85 -5.10 -10.38 -8.91
CA GLY A 85 -5.12 -11.78 -9.35
C GLY A 85 -3.77 -12.34 -9.82
N GLY A 86 -2.68 -11.56 -9.72
CA GLY A 86 -1.32 -11.97 -10.10
C GLY A 86 -0.85 -11.43 -11.45
N GLY A 87 0.47 -11.47 -11.68
CA GLY A 87 1.09 -10.96 -12.91
C GLY A 87 1.25 -9.44 -12.97
N SER A 88 1.63 -8.94 -14.14
CA SER A 88 1.92 -7.52 -14.38
C SER A 88 1.69 -7.12 -15.84
N ILE A 89 1.31 -5.86 -16.05
CA ILE A 89 1.21 -5.22 -17.36
C ILE A 89 2.61 -4.72 -17.76
N PRO A 90 3.08 -4.99 -18.98
CA PRO A 90 4.21 -4.27 -19.56
C PRO A 90 4.01 -2.76 -19.45
N HIS A 91 5.08 -2.04 -19.15
CA HIS A 91 5.04 -0.58 -19.03
C HIS A 91 6.24 -0.02 -19.79
N VAL A 92 7.19 0.68 -19.15
CA VAL A 92 8.38 1.15 -19.88
C VAL A 92 9.28 0.00 -20.36
N ALA A 93 9.14 -1.20 -19.78
CA ALA A 93 9.73 -2.41 -20.33
C ALA A 93 8.73 -3.11 -21.26
N GLU A 94 9.05 -3.15 -22.56
CA GLU A 94 8.33 -3.94 -23.57
C GLU A 94 8.46 -5.44 -23.26
N SER A 95 9.66 -5.87 -22.87
CA SER A 95 9.91 -7.25 -22.46
C SER A 95 11.02 -7.35 -21.44
N ILE A 96 10.96 -8.41 -20.63
CA ILE A 96 11.96 -8.74 -19.62
C ILE A 96 12.24 -10.25 -19.71
N SER A 97 13.52 -10.62 -19.70
CA SER A 97 13.94 -12.02 -19.66
C SER A 97 15.06 -12.23 -18.66
N VAL A 98 15.13 -13.45 -18.11
CA VAL A 98 16.17 -13.87 -17.17
C VAL A 98 16.90 -15.06 -17.77
N ASN A 99 18.22 -15.12 -17.61
CA ASN A 99 19.01 -16.27 -18.04
C ASN A 99 18.80 -17.49 -17.10
N ASP A 100 19.18 -18.69 -17.56
CA ASP A 100 19.07 -19.93 -16.77
C ASP A 100 19.83 -19.87 -15.42
N ALA A 101 20.89 -19.06 -15.35
CA ALA A 101 21.65 -18.86 -14.11
C ALA A 101 20.93 -17.96 -13.09
N GLY A 102 19.88 -17.23 -13.50
CA GLY A 102 19.13 -16.31 -12.64
C GLY A 102 19.90 -15.06 -12.22
N ASP A 103 21.03 -14.76 -12.86
CA ASP A 103 21.95 -13.67 -12.50
C ASP A 103 22.01 -12.54 -13.53
N GLN A 104 21.30 -12.67 -14.66
CA GLN A 104 21.18 -11.62 -15.66
C GLN A 104 19.72 -11.38 -16.02
N ILE A 105 19.28 -10.13 -15.90
CA ILE A 105 17.94 -9.67 -16.27
C ILE A 105 18.09 -8.73 -17.48
N THR A 106 17.65 -9.18 -18.66
CA THR A 106 17.63 -8.35 -19.87
C THR A 106 16.30 -7.63 -19.96
N ILE A 107 16.35 -6.31 -20.08
CA ILE A 107 15.17 -5.43 -20.21
C ILE A 107 15.23 -4.76 -21.57
N THR A 108 14.18 -4.93 -22.36
CA THR A 108 13.94 -4.16 -23.59
C THR A 108 12.99 -3.01 -23.29
N VAL A 109 13.42 -1.79 -23.57
CA VAL A 109 12.65 -0.56 -23.35
C VAL A 109 11.67 -0.35 -24.49
N ASP A 110 10.43 -0.03 -24.14
CA ASP A 110 9.41 0.36 -25.11
C ASP A 110 9.76 1.72 -25.76
N PRO A 111 9.97 1.78 -27.08
CA PRO A 111 10.41 2.99 -27.76
C PRO A 111 9.34 4.10 -27.84
N ASP A 112 8.08 3.79 -27.50
CA ASP A 112 6.99 4.78 -27.50
C ASP A 112 6.98 5.64 -26.22
N PHE A 113 7.72 5.24 -25.18
CA PHE A 113 7.84 6.01 -23.95
C PHE A 113 8.80 7.20 -24.09
N SER A 114 8.33 8.38 -23.69
CA SER A 114 9.15 9.58 -23.58
C SER A 114 8.85 10.33 -22.29
N TRP A 115 9.87 11.01 -21.78
CA TRP A 115 9.72 12.01 -20.73
C TRP A 115 8.87 13.18 -21.23
N SER A 116 8.26 13.92 -20.31
CA SER A 116 7.33 15.02 -20.59
C SER A 116 8.00 16.23 -21.26
N ASP A 117 9.33 16.27 -21.30
CA ASP A 117 10.11 17.25 -22.05
C ASP A 117 10.43 16.79 -23.50
N GLY A 118 9.93 15.62 -23.90
CA GLY A 118 10.12 15.02 -25.21
C GLY A 118 11.39 14.17 -25.35
N THR A 119 12.20 14.04 -24.29
CA THR A 119 13.37 13.16 -24.28
C THR A 119 12.90 11.69 -24.24
N PRO A 120 13.37 10.79 -25.13
CA PRO A 120 13.01 9.38 -25.05
C PRO A 120 13.46 8.74 -23.73
N ILE A 121 12.66 7.82 -23.18
CA ILE A 121 13.13 6.98 -22.07
C ILE A 121 14.01 5.88 -22.64
N THR A 122 15.17 5.64 -22.03
CA THR A 122 16.19 4.72 -22.59
C THR A 122 16.74 3.75 -21.55
N ALA A 123 17.48 2.76 -22.04
CA ALA A 123 18.28 1.84 -21.23
C ALA A 123 19.24 2.55 -20.26
N ASP A 124 19.72 3.74 -20.60
CA ASP A 124 20.56 4.58 -19.74
C ASP A 124 19.81 5.06 -18.48
N ASP A 125 18.51 5.36 -18.57
CA ASP A 125 17.69 5.80 -17.42
C ASP A 125 17.48 4.64 -16.44
N ILE A 126 17.27 3.43 -16.95
CA ILE A 126 17.15 2.22 -16.14
C ILE A 126 18.48 1.92 -15.44
N ALA A 127 19.59 1.87 -16.20
CA ALA A 127 20.93 1.65 -15.63
C ALA A 127 21.25 2.66 -14.52
N PHE A 128 21.01 3.95 -14.80
CA PHE A 128 21.19 5.05 -13.85
C PHE A 128 20.36 4.85 -12.57
N THR A 129 19.09 4.44 -12.70
CA THR A 129 18.20 4.19 -11.56
C THR A 129 18.74 3.08 -10.64
N PHE A 130 19.20 1.97 -11.22
CA PHE A 130 19.78 0.86 -10.45
C PHE A 130 21.11 1.26 -9.78
N ASP A 131 21.98 1.98 -10.48
CA ASP A 131 23.23 2.50 -9.92
C ASP A 131 22.95 3.44 -8.74
N ARG A 132 21.97 4.34 -8.85
CA ARG A 132 21.58 5.26 -7.76
C ARG A 132 21.06 4.54 -6.51
N LEU A 133 20.24 3.51 -6.67
CA LEU A 133 19.77 2.69 -5.55
C LEU A 133 20.94 2.10 -4.74
N ARG A 134 22.05 1.75 -5.41
CA ARG A 134 23.29 1.24 -4.79
C ARG A 134 24.16 2.35 -4.21
N ASP A 135 24.49 3.35 -5.02
CA ASP A 135 25.54 4.34 -4.74
C ASP A 135 25.11 5.35 -3.69
N ASP A 136 23.84 5.77 -3.71
CA ASP A 136 23.25 6.66 -2.71
C ASP A 136 22.82 5.89 -1.44
N LYS A 137 23.08 4.57 -1.40
CA LYS A 137 22.86 3.68 -0.25
C LYS A 137 21.43 3.74 0.28
N LEU A 138 20.46 3.81 -0.63
CA LEU A 138 19.06 3.91 -0.27
C LEU A 138 18.61 2.64 0.47
N ALA A 139 17.89 2.80 1.58
CA ALA A 139 17.44 1.67 2.40
C ALA A 139 16.60 0.66 1.60
N ARG A 140 15.75 1.15 0.69
CA ARG A 140 14.98 0.29 -0.23
C ARG A 140 15.88 -0.43 -1.23
N GLY A 141 16.93 0.24 -1.73
CA GLY A 141 17.93 -0.38 -2.60
C GLY A 141 18.64 -1.55 -1.90
N ALA A 142 19.13 -1.32 -0.68
CA ALA A 142 19.75 -2.36 0.13
C ALA A 142 18.81 -3.55 0.42
N LEU A 143 17.51 -3.28 0.57
CA LEU A 143 16.50 -4.30 0.86
C LEU A 143 16.16 -5.18 -0.36
N TYR A 144 15.85 -4.56 -1.50
CA TYR A 144 15.26 -5.25 -2.65
C TYR A 144 16.24 -5.56 -3.78
N ILE A 145 17.32 -4.77 -3.91
CA ILE A 145 18.35 -4.99 -4.94
C ILE A 145 19.74 -5.18 -4.35
N GLY A 146 19.87 -5.70 -3.12
CA GLY A 146 21.18 -5.98 -2.52
C GLY A 146 22.08 -6.92 -3.35
N ASN A 147 21.48 -7.75 -4.20
CA ASN A 147 22.16 -8.63 -5.14
C ASN A 147 22.64 -7.91 -6.43
N TYR A 148 22.26 -6.66 -6.68
CA TYR A 148 22.72 -5.91 -7.85
C TYR A 148 24.24 -5.70 -7.82
N ASP A 149 24.89 -6.00 -8.94
CA ASP A 149 26.31 -5.75 -9.19
C ASP A 149 26.48 -4.49 -10.06
N HIS A 150 26.08 -4.56 -11.33
CA HIS A 150 26.16 -3.46 -12.29
C HIS A 150 25.10 -3.59 -13.40
N ALA A 151 24.91 -2.52 -14.17
CA ALA A 151 24.10 -2.52 -15.38
C ALA A 151 25.00 -2.39 -16.62
N GLU A 152 24.66 -3.12 -17.67
CA GLU A 152 25.35 -3.09 -18.97
C GLU A 152 24.35 -2.59 -20.04
N VAL A 153 24.54 -1.37 -20.52
CA VAL A 153 23.72 -0.81 -21.61
C VAL A 153 24.23 -1.37 -22.95
N ILE A 154 23.41 -2.19 -23.60
CA ILE A 154 23.75 -2.82 -24.89
C ILE A 154 23.39 -1.90 -26.06
N SER A 155 22.26 -1.21 -25.95
CA SER A 155 21.77 -0.23 -26.91
C SER A 155 20.83 0.78 -26.22
N PRO A 156 20.37 1.85 -26.89
CA PRO A 156 19.40 2.78 -26.28
C PRO A 156 18.11 2.13 -25.76
N THR A 157 17.73 0.96 -26.28
CA THR A 157 16.50 0.25 -25.88
C THR A 157 16.79 -1.08 -25.19
N GLU A 158 18.03 -1.42 -24.86
CA GLU A 158 18.37 -2.70 -24.24
C GLU A 158 19.43 -2.55 -23.15
N VAL A 159 19.11 -3.01 -21.94
CA VAL A 159 20.00 -3.06 -20.78
C VAL A 159 19.99 -4.45 -20.16
N VAL A 160 21.15 -4.91 -19.72
CA VAL A 160 21.30 -6.12 -18.90
C VAL A 160 21.67 -5.72 -17.48
N ILE A 161 20.83 -6.11 -16.52
CA ILE A 161 21.09 -5.93 -15.09
C ILE A 161 21.77 -7.20 -14.57
N HIS A 162 23.00 -7.07 -14.08
CA HIS A 162 23.81 -8.18 -13.57
C HIS A 162 23.69 -8.27 -12.03
N GLY A 163 23.40 -9.48 -11.56
CA GLY A 163 23.41 -9.84 -10.14
C GLY A 163 24.75 -10.44 -9.72
N LYS A 164 25.05 -10.39 -8.41
CA LYS A 164 26.24 -11.03 -7.82
C LYS A 164 26.09 -12.55 -7.78
N VAL A 165 24.85 -13.02 -7.62
CA VAL A 165 24.47 -14.44 -7.62
C VAL A 165 23.12 -14.63 -8.33
N GLY A 166 22.84 -15.87 -8.75
CA GLY A 166 21.54 -16.23 -9.32
C GLY A 166 20.42 -16.23 -8.29
N SER A 167 19.27 -15.61 -8.60
CA SER A 167 18.09 -15.63 -7.72
C SER A 167 16.81 -15.17 -8.43
N TYR A 168 15.80 -16.05 -8.46
CA TYR A 168 14.47 -15.73 -8.99
C TYR A 168 13.73 -14.70 -8.10
N ALA A 169 13.88 -14.81 -6.78
CA ALA A 169 13.29 -13.86 -5.82
C ALA A 169 13.80 -12.44 -6.09
N TRP A 170 15.12 -12.30 -6.29
CA TRP A 170 15.73 -11.02 -6.62
C TRP A 170 15.25 -10.46 -7.95
N TYR A 171 15.05 -11.30 -8.97
CA TYR A 171 14.46 -10.88 -10.23
C TYR A 171 13.08 -10.22 -10.03
N GLN A 172 12.20 -10.84 -9.24
CA GLN A 172 10.88 -10.28 -8.95
C GLN A 172 11.01 -8.90 -8.27
N ASP A 173 11.89 -8.79 -7.28
CA ASP A 173 12.13 -7.54 -6.56
C ASP A 173 12.71 -6.44 -7.47
N ALA A 174 13.68 -6.77 -8.32
CA ALA A 174 14.33 -5.83 -9.22
C ALA A 174 13.35 -5.24 -10.26
N VAL A 175 12.42 -6.06 -10.75
CA VAL A 175 11.50 -5.66 -11.83
C VAL A 175 10.29 -4.88 -11.31
N GLN A 176 9.76 -5.24 -10.14
CA GLN A 176 8.41 -4.79 -9.74
C GLN A 176 8.42 -3.66 -8.69
N THR A 177 9.57 -3.31 -8.13
CA THR A 177 9.63 -2.47 -6.91
C THR A 177 9.86 -0.98 -7.16
N PHE A 178 10.52 -0.62 -8.27
CA PHE A 178 11.08 0.72 -8.47
C PHE A 178 10.54 1.42 -9.72
N ALA A 179 10.39 2.73 -9.59
CA ALA A 179 10.17 3.62 -10.73
C ALA A 179 11.52 4.01 -11.34
N VAL A 180 11.52 4.33 -12.64
CA VAL A 180 12.68 4.81 -13.39
C VAL A 180 12.82 6.31 -13.17
N LEU A 181 14.06 6.78 -12.97
CA LEU A 181 14.41 8.20 -12.87
C LEU A 181 14.94 8.74 -14.20
N PRO A 182 14.60 9.99 -14.58
CA PRO A 182 15.19 10.67 -15.73
C PRO A 182 16.66 11.01 -15.46
N LYS A 183 17.58 10.28 -16.12
CA LYS A 183 19.02 10.47 -15.93
C LYS A 183 19.44 11.91 -16.19
N HIS A 184 18.94 12.53 -17.25
CA HIS A 184 19.29 13.91 -17.65
C HIS A 184 18.85 14.98 -16.64
N VAL A 185 17.94 14.66 -15.72
CA VAL A 185 17.52 15.57 -14.64
C VAL A 185 18.35 15.34 -13.38
N PHE A 186 18.65 14.08 -13.08
CA PHE A 186 19.25 13.69 -11.81
C PHE A 186 20.75 13.36 -11.87
N GLU A 187 21.38 13.33 -13.04
CA GLU A 187 22.80 12.93 -13.17
C GLU A 187 23.76 13.81 -12.36
N ASP A 188 23.48 15.12 -12.30
CA ASP A 188 24.28 16.11 -11.57
C ASP A 188 23.88 16.27 -10.09
N VAL A 189 22.89 15.51 -9.61
CA VAL A 189 22.50 15.51 -8.20
C VAL A 189 23.47 14.65 -7.40
N ASP A 190 24.13 15.23 -6.39
CA ASP A 190 25.13 14.49 -5.60
C ASP A 190 24.54 13.29 -4.83
N ASP A 191 23.39 13.46 -4.19
CA ASP A 191 22.70 12.43 -3.40
C ASP A 191 21.18 12.64 -3.50
N ILE A 192 20.48 11.71 -4.17
CA ILE A 192 19.03 11.86 -4.40
C ILE A 192 18.22 11.74 -3.11
N SER A 193 18.77 11.16 -2.04
CA SER A 193 18.10 11.08 -0.73
C SER A 193 17.94 12.44 -0.05
N GLN A 194 18.74 13.42 -0.46
CA GLN A 194 18.74 14.79 0.07
C GLN A 194 18.14 15.80 -0.92
N TYR A 195 17.65 15.34 -2.07
CA TYR A 195 17.16 16.20 -3.13
C TYR A 195 15.68 16.55 -2.96
N SER A 196 15.38 17.85 -2.90
CA SER A 196 14.02 18.40 -2.77
C SER A 196 13.43 18.74 -4.14
N ILE A 197 12.80 17.77 -4.82
CA ILE A 197 12.12 17.98 -6.12
C ILE A 197 11.08 19.11 -6.02
N GLU A 198 10.36 19.20 -4.90
CA GLU A 198 9.34 20.22 -4.68
C GLU A 198 9.87 21.67 -4.73
N SER A 199 11.18 21.86 -4.54
CA SER A 199 11.85 23.17 -4.60
C SER A 199 12.46 23.48 -5.96
N HIS A 200 12.39 22.54 -6.92
CA HIS A 200 13.03 22.63 -8.24
C HIS A 200 12.01 22.30 -9.34
N PRO A 201 11.12 23.23 -9.72
CA PRO A 201 10.10 22.99 -10.74
C PRO A 201 10.66 22.55 -12.10
N GLU A 202 11.90 22.92 -12.42
CA GLU A 202 12.63 22.44 -13.60
C GLU A 202 12.90 20.93 -13.58
N ALA A 203 12.86 20.30 -12.40
CA ALA A 203 13.02 18.86 -12.22
C ALA A 203 11.68 18.10 -12.25
N TRP A 204 10.55 18.78 -12.48
CA TRP A 204 9.22 18.15 -12.61
C TRP A 204 9.02 17.50 -14.00
N VAL A 205 10.02 16.75 -14.43
CA VAL A 205 9.96 15.94 -15.65
C VAL A 205 9.34 14.59 -15.30
N SER A 206 8.32 14.20 -16.06
CA SER A 206 7.55 12.98 -15.81
C SER A 206 7.63 12.02 -16.99
N GLY A 207 7.72 10.72 -16.71
CA GLY A 207 7.57 9.65 -17.71
C GLY A 207 6.28 8.86 -17.50
N GLY A 208 5.46 9.24 -16.52
CA GLY A 208 4.17 8.64 -16.24
C GLY A 208 3.01 9.37 -16.92
N ALA A 209 1.79 8.98 -16.56
CA ALA A 209 0.56 9.52 -17.16
C ALA A 209 0.35 11.03 -16.90
N PHE A 210 0.90 11.57 -15.82
CA PHE A 210 0.71 12.97 -15.45
C PHE A 210 2.02 13.65 -15.06
N VAL A 211 2.07 14.97 -15.21
CA VAL A 211 3.17 15.85 -14.84
C VAL A 211 2.75 16.68 -13.64
N LEU A 212 3.66 16.90 -12.69
CA LEU A 212 3.40 17.79 -11.57
C LEU A 212 3.32 19.24 -12.06
N ASP A 213 2.28 19.95 -11.65
CA ASP A 213 2.04 21.35 -12.03
C ASP A 213 1.96 22.30 -10.82
N GLU A 214 1.39 21.84 -9.70
CA GLU A 214 1.26 22.67 -8.50
C GLU A 214 1.40 21.85 -7.22
N ILE A 215 2.17 22.39 -6.26
CA ILE A 215 2.19 21.94 -4.87
C ILE A 215 1.64 23.06 -3.98
N ALA A 216 0.39 22.91 -3.53
CA ALA A 216 -0.19 23.74 -2.49
C ALA A 216 -0.07 23.01 -1.14
N ALA A 217 1.07 23.20 -0.47
CA ALA A 217 1.44 22.47 0.75
C ALA A 217 0.31 22.42 1.79
N GLY A 218 0.01 21.22 2.28
CA GLY A 218 -1.06 20.95 3.25
C GLY A 218 -2.49 21.11 2.71
N GLN A 219 -2.68 21.41 1.43
CA GLN A 219 -3.99 21.59 0.79
C GLN A 219 -4.22 20.65 -0.39
N ARG A 220 -3.42 20.78 -1.46
CA ARG A 220 -3.60 19.99 -2.69
C ARG A 220 -2.33 19.87 -3.54
N TYR A 221 -2.33 18.89 -4.44
CA TYR A 221 -1.37 18.73 -5.53
C TYR A 221 -2.12 18.68 -6.85
N ARG A 222 -1.71 19.47 -7.84
CA ARG A 222 -2.29 19.45 -9.19
C ARG A 222 -1.33 18.77 -10.14
N LEU A 223 -1.83 17.76 -10.83
CA LEU A 223 -1.13 17.08 -11.91
C LEU A 223 -1.87 17.35 -13.23
N VAL A 224 -1.14 17.51 -14.31
CA VAL A 224 -1.66 17.73 -15.67
C VAL A 224 -1.29 16.56 -16.57
N ARG A 225 -2.11 16.24 -17.57
CA ARG A 225 -1.86 15.15 -18.52
C ARG A 225 -0.47 15.26 -19.15
N ASN A 226 0.23 14.12 -19.22
CA ASN A 226 1.46 14.00 -20.00
C ASN A 226 1.12 13.55 -21.43
N GLU A 227 1.16 14.48 -22.39
CA GLU A 227 0.89 14.19 -23.81
C GLU A 227 1.86 13.17 -24.43
N HIS A 228 3.00 12.92 -23.79
CA HIS A 228 3.99 11.94 -24.24
C HIS A 228 3.77 10.52 -23.68
N TYR A 229 2.76 10.31 -22.84
CA TYR A 229 2.47 9.00 -22.26
C TYR A 229 1.63 8.13 -23.22
N PRO A 230 2.11 6.95 -23.65
CA PRO A 230 1.49 6.20 -24.74
C PRO A 230 0.29 5.34 -24.32
N MET A 231 -0.03 5.23 -23.03
CA MET A 231 -1.00 4.24 -22.53
C MET A 231 -2.32 4.83 -22.04
N PHE A 232 -2.66 6.06 -22.41
CA PHE A 232 -4.01 6.57 -22.17
C PHE A 232 -5.05 5.76 -22.96
N ALA A 233 -6.21 5.49 -22.36
CA ALA A 233 -7.35 4.96 -23.09
C ALA A 233 -7.76 5.95 -24.21
N ASP A 234 -8.15 5.42 -25.37
CA ASP A 234 -8.49 6.20 -26.57
C ASP A 234 -9.59 7.26 -26.32
N ASP A 235 -10.51 6.97 -25.40
CA ASP A 235 -11.66 7.79 -25.01
C ASP A 235 -11.46 8.52 -23.67
N SER A 236 -10.24 8.48 -23.10
CA SER A 236 -9.92 9.23 -21.89
C SER A 236 -9.92 10.73 -22.18
N THR A 237 -10.77 11.49 -21.47
CA THR A 237 -10.81 12.96 -21.51
C THR A 237 -10.19 13.61 -20.27
N LEU A 238 -9.44 12.84 -19.48
CA LEU A 238 -8.91 13.28 -18.20
C LEU A 238 -7.67 14.18 -18.40
N GLU A 239 -7.79 15.48 -18.20
CA GLU A 239 -6.71 16.47 -18.37
C GLU A 239 -5.95 16.77 -17.09
N ASN A 240 -6.64 16.70 -15.94
CA ASN A 240 -6.07 17.07 -14.65
C ASN A 240 -6.42 16.05 -13.56
N VAL A 241 -5.49 15.84 -12.63
CA VAL A 241 -5.74 15.12 -11.38
C VAL A 241 -5.40 16.04 -10.22
N GLU A 242 -6.36 16.27 -9.32
CA GLU A 242 -6.16 17.05 -8.11
C GLU A 242 -6.21 16.16 -6.88
N PHE A 243 -5.06 15.94 -6.25
CA PHE A 243 -4.99 15.29 -4.95
C PHE A 243 -5.29 16.31 -3.86
N GLN A 244 -6.42 16.20 -3.17
CA GLN A 244 -6.87 17.09 -2.11
C GLN A 244 -6.72 16.42 -0.74
N ILE A 245 -6.21 17.16 0.25
CA ILE A 245 -5.83 16.58 1.56
C ILE A 245 -6.96 16.74 2.57
N TYR A 246 -7.55 15.62 2.98
CA TYR A 246 -8.59 15.49 3.99
C TYR A 246 -8.11 14.67 5.19
N ARG A 247 -7.65 15.33 6.26
CA ARG A 247 -7.07 14.65 7.44
C ARG A 247 -8.05 13.74 8.22
N ASP A 248 -9.34 13.86 7.95
CA ASP A 248 -10.40 13.05 8.55
C ASP A 248 -11.21 12.36 7.45
N ILE A 249 -11.29 11.03 7.52
CA ILE A 249 -11.95 10.21 6.49
C ILE A 249 -13.45 10.51 6.40
N ASN A 250 -14.12 10.89 7.50
CA ASN A 250 -15.55 11.20 7.48
C ASN A 250 -15.82 12.50 6.71
N THR A 251 -14.90 13.46 6.81
CA THR A 251 -14.93 14.71 6.04
C THR A 251 -14.76 14.42 4.54
N ALA A 252 -13.85 13.51 4.17
CA ALA A 252 -13.71 13.06 2.78
C ALA A 252 -14.98 12.35 2.26
N GLN A 253 -15.62 11.49 3.06
CA GLN A 253 -16.89 10.85 2.68
C GLN A 253 -18.02 11.86 2.45
N LEU A 254 -18.09 12.90 3.28
CA LEU A 254 -19.06 13.98 3.09
C LEU A 254 -18.77 14.76 1.80
N ALA A 255 -17.50 15.03 1.51
CA ALA A 255 -17.08 15.66 0.26
C ALA A 255 -17.47 14.81 -0.96
N LEU A 256 -17.32 13.48 -0.89
CA LEU A 256 -17.73 12.58 -1.96
C LEU A 256 -19.24 12.67 -2.21
N ARG A 257 -20.05 12.58 -1.15
CA ARG A 257 -21.53 12.72 -1.24
C ARG A 257 -21.97 14.07 -1.80
N ASN A 258 -21.22 15.13 -1.52
CA ASN A 258 -21.52 16.48 -1.99
C ASN A 258 -21.01 16.77 -3.41
N ASP A 259 -20.39 15.80 -4.09
CA ASP A 259 -19.75 15.99 -5.40
C ASP A 259 -18.58 17.00 -5.33
N ASP A 260 -17.94 17.14 -4.17
CA ASP A 260 -16.74 17.97 -3.94
C ASP A 260 -15.43 17.22 -4.28
N ILE A 261 -15.47 15.88 -4.27
CA ILE A 261 -14.42 14.99 -4.76
C ILE A 261 -15.03 13.87 -5.61
N ASP A 262 -14.20 13.21 -6.41
CA ASP A 262 -14.61 12.16 -7.34
C ASP A 262 -14.12 10.77 -6.90
N LEU A 263 -13.00 10.68 -6.18
CA LEU A 263 -12.41 9.43 -5.72
C LEU A 263 -11.81 9.58 -4.31
N MET A 264 -11.99 8.56 -3.47
CA MET A 264 -11.27 8.44 -2.20
C MET A 264 -10.08 7.49 -2.36
N ALA A 265 -8.86 8.01 -2.18
CA ALA A 265 -7.60 7.27 -2.33
C ALA A 265 -7.38 6.23 -1.23
N THR A 266 -7.64 6.63 0.02
CA THR A 266 -7.41 5.78 1.19
C THR A 266 -8.43 4.65 1.24
N THR A 267 -7.94 3.44 1.51
CA THR A 267 -8.82 2.28 1.67
C THR A 267 -9.87 2.53 2.76
N LEU A 268 -11.11 2.17 2.48
CA LEU A 268 -12.23 2.38 3.38
C LEU A 268 -12.22 1.35 4.51
N PRO A 269 -12.48 1.77 5.76
CA PRO A 269 -12.79 0.80 6.80
C PRO A 269 -14.11 0.07 6.47
N SER A 270 -14.26 -1.18 6.91
CA SER A 270 -15.43 -2.03 6.62
C SER A 270 -16.79 -1.35 6.88
N SER A 271 -16.88 -0.60 7.98
CA SER A 271 -18.09 0.15 8.32
C SER A 271 -18.44 1.24 7.30
N ALA A 272 -17.44 1.88 6.69
CA ALA A 272 -17.64 2.87 5.64
C ALA A 272 -18.03 2.22 4.32
N ILE A 273 -17.50 1.03 4.01
CA ILE A 273 -17.94 0.25 2.84
C ILE A 273 -19.45 0.00 2.94
N THR A 274 -19.90 -0.59 4.07
CA THR A 274 -21.33 -0.83 4.29
C THR A 274 -22.17 0.45 4.22
N ALA A 275 -21.67 1.55 4.78
CA ALA A 275 -22.40 2.83 4.80
C ALA A 275 -22.53 3.47 3.41
N LEU A 276 -21.51 3.34 2.56
CA LEU A 276 -21.46 3.99 1.24
C LEU A 276 -22.07 3.13 0.13
N SER A 277 -22.06 1.80 0.25
CA SER A 277 -22.67 0.89 -0.75
C SER A 277 -24.17 1.10 -0.97
N GLY A 278 -24.86 1.79 -0.05
CA GLY A 278 -26.28 2.13 -0.17
C GLY A 278 -26.56 3.54 -0.72
N GLU A 279 -25.53 4.35 -0.98
CA GLU A 279 -25.69 5.74 -1.43
C GLU A 279 -25.91 5.81 -2.95
N PRO A 280 -26.79 6.70 -3.44
CA PRO A 280 -26.89 6.96 -4.87
C PRO A 280 -25.57 7.58 -5.37
N ASP A 281 -25.24 7.30 -6.63
CA ASP A 281 -24.09 7.88 -7.33
C ASP A 281 -22.70 7.53 -6.76
N VAL A 282 -22.63 6.65 -5.76
CA VAL A 282 -21.37 6.16 -5.18
C VAL A 282 -21.19 4.70 -5.54
N SER A 283 -20.03 4.38 -6.10
CA SER A 283 -19.60 3.00 -6.35
C SER A 283 -18.41 2.66 -5.45
N ILE A 284 -18.33 1.39 -5.04
CA ILE A 284 -17.20 0.85 -4.29
C ILE A 284 -16.43 -0.11 -5.20
N LEU A 285 -15.12 0.10 -5.31
CA LEU A 285 -14.18 -0.86 -5.86
C LEU A 285 -13.59 -1.64 -4.69
N GLU A 286 -13.85 -2.93 -4.60
CA GLU A 286 -13.37 -3.79 -3.51
C GLU A 286 -12.54 -4.96 -4.05
N VAL A 287 -11.30 -5.08 -3.56
CA VAL A 287 -10.37 -6.18 -3.84
C VAL A 287 -10.17 -7.00 -2.58
N SER A 288 -10.71 -8.22 -2.57
CA SER A 288 -10.69 -9.09 -1.39
C SER A 288 -9.43 -9.94 -1.26
N ASP A 289 -8.73 -10.22 -2.36
CA ASP A 289 -7.49 -11.00 -2.44
C ASP A 289 -6.23 -10.11 -2.33
N ALA A 290 -6.32 -9.05 -1.52
CA ALA A 290 -5.25 -8.09 -1.35
C ALA A 290 -3.99 -8.70 -0.71
N LEU A 291 -2.83 -8.15 -1.07
CA LEU A 291 -1.52 -8.47 -0.52
C LEU A 291 -1.26 -7.69 0.77
N ASN A 292 -2.14 -7.87 1.74
CA ASN A 292 -1.95 -7.40 3.11
C ASN A 292 -2.33 -8.50 4.10
N MET A 293 -1.83 -8.40 5.33
CA MET A 293 -2.16 -9.35 6.37
C MET A 293 -2.08 -8.68 7.74
N THR A 294 -3.20 -8.64 8.45
CA THR A 294 -3.19 -8.35 9.89
C THR A 294 -2.92 -9.63 10.64
N LYS A 295 -1.92 -9.61 11.51
CA LYS A 295 -1.47 -10.80 12.24
C LYS A 295 -1.18 -10.48 13.70
N LEU A 296 -1.31 -11.51 14.54
CA LEU A 296 -0.78 -11.56 15.88
C LEU A 296 0.64 -12.15 15.83
N THR A 297 1.62 -11.39 16.29
CA THR A 297 3.03 -11.80 16.34
C THR A 297 3.42 -12.10 17.78
N PHE A 298 4.07 -13.25 18.00
CA PHE A 298 4.66 -13.61 19.29
C PHE A 298 6.11 -13.12 19.37
N ASN A 299 6.53 -12.61 20.52
CA ASN A 299 7.95 -12.41 20.78
C ASN A 299 8.61 -13.74 21.15
N ALA A 300 9.11 -14.46 20.16
CA ALA A 300 9.70 -15.79 20.29
C ALA A 300 11.12 -15.78 20.89
N SER A 301 11.66 -14.62 21.27
CA SER A 301 12.93 -14.52 22.01
C SER A 301 12.77 -14.62 23.54
N ARG A 302 11.53 -14.66 24.04
CA ARG A 302 11.23 -14.57 25.48
C ARG A 302 10.31 -15.71 25.96
N PRO A 303 10.55 -16.28 27.14
CA PRO A 303 9.61 -17.22 27.75
C PRO A 303 8.23 -16.60 28.00
N PRO A 304 7.13 -17.36 27.81
CA PRO A 304 7.09 -18.77 27.37
C PRO A 304 7.03 -18.93 25.84
N PHE A 305 7.05 -17.85 25.06
CA PHE A 305 6.90 -17.88 23.61
C PHE A 305 8.16 -18.31 22.87
N ASP A 306 9.29 -18.52 23.56
CA ASP A 306 10.47 -19.20 23.03
C ASP A 306 10.19 -20.67 22.67
N ARG A 307 9.14 -21.27 23.26
CA ARG A 307 8.70 -22.64 22.97
C ARG A 307 7.65 -22.70 21.86
N PRO A 308 7.90 -23.44 20.75
CA PRO A 308 6.90 -23.61 19.68
C PRO A 308 5.58 -24.18 20.17
N GLU A 309 5.60 -25.12 21.13
CA GLU A 309 4.39 -25.78 21.64
C GLU A 309 3.44 -24.78 22.32
N VAL A 310 4.00 -23.78 23.03
CA VAL A 310 3.22 -22.71 23.65
C VAL A 310 2.58 -21.84 22.57
N ARG A 311 3.34 -21.46 21.54
CA ARG A 311 2.82 -20.65 20.43
C ARG A 311 1.73 -21.39 19.66
N GLN A 312 1.94 -22.66 19.33
CA GLN A 312 0.95 -23.53 18.67
C GLN A 312 -0.34 -23.62 19.49
N ALA A 313 -0.23 -23.88 20.80
CA ALA A 313 -1.38 -23.98 21.68
C ALA A 313 -2.19 -22.66 21.77
N VAL A 314 -1.50 -21.53 21.93
CA VAL A 314 -2.14 -20.21 21.95
C VAL A 314 -2.76 -19.87 20.60
N SER A 315 -2.09 -20.22 19.50
CA SER A 315 -2.61 -20.03 18.13
C SER A 315 -3.89 -20.83 17.91
N GLY A 316 -3.98 -22.04 18.49
CA GLY A 316 -5.15 -22.90 18.38
C GLY A 316 -6.43 -22.39 19.05
N LEU A 317 -6.36 -21.30 19.84
CA LEU A 317 -7.54 -20.60 20.37
C LEU A 317 -8.09 -19.52 19.43
N ILE A 318 -7.34 -19.14 18.40
CA ILE A 318 -7.63 -18.00 17.54
C ILE A 318 -8.26 -18.52 16.25
N ASP A 319 -9.53 -18.18 16.04
CA ASP A 319 -10.25 -18.50 14.81
C ASP A 319 -10.32 -17.27 13.90
N SER A 320 -9.53 -17.25 12.83
CA SER A 320 -9.48 -16.14 11.86
C SER A 320 -10.84 -15.83 11.24
N ALA A 321 -11.75 -16.82 11.11
CA ALA A 321 -13.10 -16.58 10.60
C ALA A 321 -13.90 -15.64 11.52
N GLN A 322 -13.74 -15.79 12.84
CA GLN A 322 -14.36 -14.90 13.82
C GLN A 322 -13.95 -13.44 13.59
N PHE A 323 -12.69 -13.18 13.24
CA PHE A 323 -12.22 -11.81 13.02
C PHE A 323 -12.74 -11.23 11.71
N VAL A 324 -12.79 -12.01 10.63
CA VAL A 324 -13.40 -11.56 9.37
C VAL A 324 -14.87 -11.17 9.58
N ASP A 325 -15.63 -11.96 10.33
CA ASP A 325 -17.04 -11.66 10.60
C ASP A 325 -17.23 -10.47 11.55
N THR A 326 -16.51 -10.45 12.68
CA THR A 326 -16.79 -9.51 13.78
C THR A 326 -16.00 -8.20 13.68
N VAL A 327 -14.83 -8.22 13.04
CA VAL A 327 -13.96 -7.05 12.86
C VAL A 327 -14.14 -6.47 11.46
N LEU A 328 -14.10 -7.32 10.43
CA LEU A 328 -14.20 -6.85 9.03
C LEU A 328 -15.62 -6.85 8.46
N GLN A 329 -16.61 -7.39 9.17
CA GLN A 329 -18.02 -7.44 8.73
C GLN A 329 -18.18 -8.12 7.35
N GLY A 330 -17.32 -9.10 7.04
CA GLY A 330 -17.29 -9.80 5.75
C GLY A 330 -16.42 -9.15 4.66
N HIS A 331 -15.83 -7.96 4.89
CA HIS A 331 -14.95 -7.27 3.95
C HIS A 331 -13.48 -7.70 4.08
N GLY A 332 -13.22 -8.97 3.81
CA GLY A 332 -11.88 -9.53 3.84
C GLY A 332 -11.84 -11.03 3.60
N GLN A 333 -10.63 -11.60 3.68
CA GLN A 333 -10.39 -13.03 3.48
C GLN A 333 -9.70 -13.67 4.69
N ILE A 334 -9.94 -14.97 4.83
CA ILE A 334 -9.25 -15.83 5.78
C ILE A 334 -7.95 -16.30 5.15
N THR A 335 -6.87 -16.27 5.92
CA THR A 335 -5.63 -17.00 5.62
C THR A 335 -5.11 -17.63 6.90
N LEU A 336 -4.46 -18.79 6.78
CA LEU A 336 -3.80 -19.47 7.89
C LEU A 336 -2.27 -19.37 7.81
N GLY A 337 -1.74 -19.24 6.58
CA GLY A 337 -0.31 -19.13 6.34
C GLY A 337 0.18 -17.69 6.18
N PRO A 338 1.50 -17.48 6.17
CA PRO A 338 2.11 -16.16 6.03
C PRO A 338 2.12 -15.60 4.59
N VAL A 339 1.60 -16.36 3.62
CA VAL A 339 1.49 -15.98 2.20
C VAL A 339 0.01 -15.71 1.88
N PRO A 340 -0.36 -14.52 1.36
CA PRO A 340 -1.74 -14.19 0.99
C PRO A 340 -2.30 -15.04 -0.18
N PRO A 341 -3.63 -15.26 -0.26
CA PRO A 341 -4.28 -16.00 -1.36
C PRO A 341 -4.08 -15.43 -2.77
N GLY A 342 -3.78 -14.13 -2.88
CA GLY A 342 -3.49 -13.48 -4.17
C GLY A 342 -2.12 -13.82 -4.78
N GLN A 343 -1.36 -14.77 -4.20
CA GLN A 343 -0.03 -15.18 -4.68
C GLN A 343 -0.01 -16.65 -5.09
N GLU A 344 0.76 -17.00 -6.11
CA GLU A 344 0.88 -18.37 -6.63
C GLU A 344 1.44 -19.35 -5.57
N GLU A 345 2.27 -18.83 -4.68
CA GLU A 345 2.92 -19.53 -3.59
C GLU A 345 1.95 -19.80 -2.42
N PHE A 346 0.71 -19.32 -2.50
CA PHE A 346 -0.32 -19.61 -1.51
C PHE A 346 -0.59 -21.12 -1.38
N GLN A 347 -0.90 -21.54 -0.16
CA GLN A 347 -1.31 -22.89 0.17
C GLN A 347 -2.69 -22.85 0.86
N PRO A 348 -3.77 -23.23 0.16
CA PRO A 348 -5.12 -23.20 0.73
C PRO A 348 -5.33 -24.26 1.81
N ASP A 349 -4.62 -25.38 1.73
CA ASP A 349 -4.84 -26.57 2.56
C ASP A 349 -3.87 -26.67 3.76
N ILE A 350 -3.55 -25.53 4.38
CA ILE A 350 -2.77 -25.50 5.62
C ILE A 350 -3.64 -25.96 6.78
N GLU A 351 -3.22 -26.99 7.50
CA GLU A 351 -3.93 -27.47 8.70
C GLU A 351 -3.88 -26.42 9.81
N PRO A 352 -5.04 -25.98 10.35
CA PRO A 352 -5.06 -25.01 11.44
C PRO A 352 -4.52 -25.61 12.74
N HIS A 353 -3.88 -24.78 13.56
CA HIS A 353 -3.68 -25.12 14.96
C HIS A 353 -5.04 -25.18 15.64
N THR A 354 -5.26 -26.17 16.51
CA THR A 354 -6.50 -26.28 17.28
C THR A 354 -6.16 -26.57 18.73
N SER A 355 -6.82 -25.87 19.65
CA SER A 355 -6.61 -26.05 21.09
C SER A 355 -7.84 -25.62 21.88
N THR A 356 -7.98 -26.20 23.05
CA THR A 356 -8.95 -25.81 24.08
C THR A 356 -8.28 -24.94 25.14
N PRO A 357 -9.04 -24.12 25.88
CA PRO A 357 -8.47 -23.36 26.99
C PRO A 357 -7.78 -24.21 28.06
N ASP A 358 -8.20 -25.46 28.24
CA ASP A 358 -7.56 -26.42 29.15
C ASP A 358 -6.19 -26.90 28.64
N GLU A 359 -6.06 -27.18 27.35
CA GLU A 359 -4.78 -27.58 26.73
C GLU A 359 -3.77 -26.43 26.80
N VAL A 360 -4.21 -25.18 26.54
CA VAL A 360 -3.35 -24.01 26.68
C VAL A 360 -2.88 -23.81 28.11
N ARG A 361 -3.77 -23.97 29.11
CA ARG A 361 -3.40 -23.94 30.53
C ARG A 361 -2.34 -25.00 30.85
N ALA A 362 -2.51 -26.22 30.36
CA ALA A 362 -1.59 -27.31 30.62
C ALA A 362 -0.19 -27.02 30.04
N VAL A 363 -0.12 -26.62 28.78
CA VAL A 363 1.15 -26.30 28.11
C VAL A 363 1.86 -25.11 28.78
N LEU A 364 1.13 -24.09 29.20
CA LEU A 364 1.69 -22.96 29.95
C LEU A 364 2.22 -23.37 31.33
N ALA A 365 1.50 -24.25 32.05
CA ALA A 365 1.95 -24.78 33.34
C ALA A 365 3.23 -25.64 33.18
N GLU A 366 3.30 -26.48 32.15
CA GLU A 366 4.50 -27.26 31.81
C GLU A 366 5.69 -26.38 31.40
N ALA A 367 5.42 -25.23 30.78
CA ALA A 367 6.42 -24.21 30.50
C ALA A 367 6.87 -23.43 31.75
N GLY A 368 6.19 -23.60 32.90
CA GLY A 368 6.50 -22.89 34.15
C GLY A 368 5.79 -21.55 34.31
N HIS A 369 4.75 -21.28 33.52
CA HIS A 369 3.99 -20.03 33.49
C HIS A 369 2.47 -20.27 33.70
N PRO A 370 2.02 -20.77 34.86
CA PRO A 370 0.62 -21.16 35.07
C PRO A 370 -0.40 -20.01 35.06
N ASP A 371 0.03 -18.79 35.42
CA ASP A 371 -0.82 -17.59 35.48
C ASP A 371 -0.09 -16.39 34.81
N PRO A 372 0.16 -16.44 33.49
CA PRO A 372 0.99 -15.44 32.84
C PRO A 372 0.24 -14.11 32.67
N THR A 373 1.00 -13.03 32.69
CA THR A 373 0.54 -11.71 32.27
C THR A 373 1.34 -11.26 31.06
N PHE A 374 0.66 -10.95 29.95
CA PHE A 374 1.28 -10.51 28.70
C PHE A 374 0.88 -9.08 28.35
N ARG A 375 1.81 -8.33 27.77
CA ARG A 375 1.58 -7.04 27.13
C ARG A 375 1.28 -7.25 25.65
N LEU A 376 0.11 -6.80 25.22
CA LEU A 376 -0.29 -6.77 23.80
C LEU A 376 -0.19 -5.35 23.26
N VAL A 377 0.63 -5.15 22.24
CA VAL A 377 0.80 -3.86 21.54
C VAL A 377 -0.04 -3.83 20.25
N CYS A 378 -0.54 -2.65 19.89
CA CYS A 378 -1.32 -2.38 18.68
C CYS A 378 -1.24 -0.90 18.30
N ASP A 379 -1.61 -0.57 17.06
CA ASP A 379 -1.85 0.81 16.62
C ASP A 379 -3.25 1.28 17.04
N GLN A 380 -3.33 2.31 17.87
CA GLN A 380 -4.60 2.89 18.33
C GLN A 380 -5.39 3.61 17.22
N GLY A 381 -4.72 4.04 16.15
CA GLY A 381 -5.36 4.69 15.00
C GLY A 381 -6.12 3.71 14.10
N ASN A 382 -5.86 2.41 14.25
CA ASN A 382 -6.54 1.36 13.49
C ASN A 382 -7.60 0.68 14.38
N ALA A 383 -8.86 1.00 14.11
CA ALA A 383 -10.00 0.46 14.88
C ALA A 383 -10.08 -1.07 14.81
N SER A 384 -9.71 -1.67 13.66
CA SER A 384 -9.68 -3.13 13.49
C SER A 384 -8.62 -3.76 14.40
N HIS A 385 -7.45 -3.14 14.56
CA HIS A 385 -6.41 -3.63 15.49
C HIS A 385 -6.88 -3.58 16.94
N ALA A 386 -7.48 -2.46 17.37
CA ALA A 386 -7.98 -2.30 18.73
C ALA A 386 -9.08 -3.33 19.04
N ARG A 387 -10.00 -3.57 18.08
CA ARG A 387 -11.05 -4.58 18.23
C ARG A 387 -10.48 -6.00 18.30
N SER A 388 -9.52 -6.32 17.43
CA SER A 388 -8.81 -7.60 17.47
C SER A 388 -8.10 -7.85 18.79
N ALA A 389 -7.46 -6.81 19.36
CA ALA A 389 -6.79 -6.90 20.66
C ALA A 389 -7.74 -7.26 21.80
N GLU A 390 -8.95 -6.72 21.82
CA GLU A 390 -9.99 -7.07 22.80
C GLU A 390 -10.44 -8.53 22.65
N ILE A 391 -10.67 -8.99 21.41
CA ILE A 391 -11.05 -10.38 21.14
C ILE A 391 -9.95 -11.33 21.59
N VAL A 392 -8.69 -11.05 21.24
CA VAL A 392 -7.53 -11.85 21.68
C VAL A 392 -7.44 -11.87 23.22
N ARG A 393 -7.58 -10.73 23.89
CA ARG A 393 -7.60 -10.67 25.37
C ARG A 393 -8.68 -11.60 25.95
N ASP A 394 -9.89 -11.55 25.41
CA ASP A 394 -11.03 -12.31 25.92
C ASP A 394 -10.91 -13.81 25.63
N LEU A 395 -10.32 -14.20 24.50
CA LEU A 395 -9.98 -15.59 24.18
C LEU A 395 -8.92 -16.13 25.14
N LEU A 396 -7.82 -15.40 25.34
CA LEU A 396 -6.72 -15.82 26.19
C LEU A 396 -7.09 -15.83 27.69
N ALA A 397 -8.00 -14.96 28.12
CA ALA A 397 -8.54 -14.98 29.49
C ALA A 397 -9.24 -16.29 29.84
N GLN A 398 -9.87 -16.96 28.87
CA GLN A 398 -10.50 -18.28 29.09
C GLN A 398 -9.47 -19.36 29.42
N ALA A 399 -8.22 -19.19 29.01
CA ALA A 399 -7.08 -20.04 29.32
C ALA A 399 -6.28 -19.57 30.56
N GLY A 400 -6.81 -18.62 31.35
CA GLY A 400 -6.12 -18.11 32.55
C GLY A 400 -4.98 -17.13 32.28
N ILE A 401 -4.86 -16.64 31.04
CA ILE A 401 -3.85 -15.66 30.66
C ILE A 401 -4.40 -14.25 30.89
N THR A 402 -3.66 -13.39 31.59
CA THR A 402 -3.99 -11.96 31.70
C THR A 402 -3.33 -11.19 30.57
N VAL A 403 -4.10 -10.48 29.74
CA VAL A 403 -3.54 -9.64 28.67
C VAL A 403 -3.77 -8.16 28.95
N ASN A 404 -2.68 -7.42 29.10
CA ASN A 404 -2.66 -5.96 29.20
C ASN A 404 -2.57 -5.36 27.79
N VAL A 405 -3.70 -4.92 27.25
CA VAL A 405 -3.76 -4.26 25.94
C VAL A 405 -3.21 -2.83 26.05
N ALA A 406 -2.23 -2.52 25.21
CA ALA A 406 -1.54 -1.25 25.14
C ALA A 406 -1.51 -0.74 23.68
N CYS A 407 -2.68 -0.44 23.10
CA CYS A 407 -2.70 0.27 21.82
C CYS A 407 -2.18 1.70 22.01
N MET A 408 -1.31 2.15 21.12
CA MET A 408 -0.63 3.44 21.19
C MET A 408 -0.51 4.07 19.81
N GLU A 409 -0.02 5.31 19.75
CA GLU A 409 0.21 6.01 18.48
C GLU A 409 1.11 5.17 17.54
N ARG A 410 0.83 5.24 16.22
CA ARG A 410 1.40 4.38 15.18
C ARG A 410 2.93 4.35 15.15
N ALA A 411 3.62 5.48 15.26
CA ALA A 411 5.09 5.48 15.29
C ALA A 411 5.62 4.85 16.59
N THR A 412 4.92 5.07 17.70
CA THR A 412 5.25 4.49 19.01
C THR A 412 5.06 2.95 19.02
N SER A 413 3.96 2.44 18.48
CA SER A 413 3.69 0.99 18.40
C SER A 413 4.67 0.28 17.48
N GLN A 414 5.02 0.88 16.34
CA GLN A 414 6.07 0.37 15.45
C GLN A 414 7.45 0.34 16.13
N THR A 415 7.77 1.35 16.94
CA THR A 415 9.02 1.37 17.71
C THR A 415 9.06 0.22 18.71
N ALA A 416 7.97 0.02 19.48
CA ALA A 416 7.85 -1.13 20.39
C ALA A 416 8.00 -2.47 19.64
N GLY A 417 7.42 -2.58 18.45
CA GLY A 417 7.57 -3.72 17.55
C GLY A 417 9.03 -3.99 17.13
N ARG A 418 9.77 -2.95 16.74
CA ARG A 418 11.19 -3.05 16.34
C ARG A 418 12.14 -3.35 17.50
N GLU A 419 11.80 -2.87 18.70
CA GLU A 419 12.62 -3.04 19.90
C GLU A 419 12.26 -4.32 20.70
N GLY A 420 11.17 -5.01 20.32
CA GLY A 420 10.68 -6.18 21.03
C GLY A 420 10.08 -5.84 22.41
N ASP A 421 9.54 -4.63 22.58
CA ASP A 421 8.83 -4.20 23.81
C ASP A 421 7.36 -4.67 23.83
N PHE A 422 7.18 -5.99 23.64
CA PHE A 422 5.89 -6.66 23.68
C PHE A 422 6.07 -8.16 23.95
N ASP A 423 4.98 -8.80 24.36
CA ASP A 423 4.84 -10.26 24.35
C ASP A 423 4.00 -10.70 23.14
N LEU A 424 2.95 -9.91 22.85
CA LEU A 424 2.05 -10.06 21.72
C LEU A 424 1.97 -8.74 20.93
N TYR A 425 2.01 -8.80 19.60
CA TYR A 425 1.90 -7.61 18.76
C TYR A 425 0.91 -7.82 17.62
N ILE A 426 -0.16 -7.03 17.58
CA ILE A 426 -1.09 -7.00 16.44
C ILE A 426 -0.68 -5.89 15.50
N HIS A 427 -0.35 -6.26 14.27
CA HIS A 427 0.05 -5.30 13.26
C HIS A 427 -0.31 -5.77 11.85
N LEU A 428 -0.36 -4.79 10.95
CA LEU A 428 -0.50 -4.99 9.52
C LEU A 428 0.88 -5.23 8.89
N LEU A 429 0.96 -6.18 7.98
CA LEU A 429 2.02 -6.31 7.02
C LEU A 429 1.43 -6.12 5.62
N ASN A 430 2.05 -5.26 4.82
CA ASN A 430 1.80 -5.20 3.38
C ASN A 430 2.83 -6.10 2.70
N HIS A 431 2.37 -7.04 1.90
CA HIS A 431 3.22 -7.90 1.10
C HIS A 431 3.51 -7.23 -0.24
N ASN A 432 4.74 -7.39 -0.73
CA ASN A 432 5.04 -7.13 -2.13
C ASN A 432 4.83 -8.42 -2.95
N TYR A 433 5.18 -8.36 -4.23
CA TYR A 433 5.01 -9.45 -5.19
C TYR A 433 6.08 -10.55 -5.09
N ALA A 434 7.03 -10.45 -4.17
CA ALA A 434 8.09 -11.43 -3.94
C ALA A 434 7.89 -12.09 -2.56
N PRO A 435 7.00 -13.10 -2.43
CA PRO A 435 6.72 -13.74 -1.15
C PRO A 435 7.95 -14.33 -0.47
N GLY A 436 8.93 -14.84 -1.22
CA GLY A 436 10.20 -15.30 -0.66
C GLY A 436 10.93 -14.21 0.11
N THR A 437 11.02 -13.01 -0.46
CA THR A 437 11.59 -11.82 0.19
C THR A 437 10.76 -11.40 1.40
N MET A 438 9.42 -11.46 1.32
CA MET A 438 8.55 -11.17 2.47
C MET A 438 8.71 -12.17 3.62
N LEU A 439 8.86 -13.46 3.33
CA LEU A 439 9.14 -14.46 4.36
C LEU A 439 10.52 -14.24 4.97
N TRP A 440 11.54 -13.99 4.15
CA TRP A 440 12.89 -13.67 4.64
C TRP A 440 12.87 -12.44 5.56
N MET A 441 12.19 -11.36 5.16
CA MET A 441 12.09 -10.15 5.98
C MET A 441 11.42 -10.40 7.34
N GLN A 442 10.41 -11.28 7.39
CA GLN A 442 9.64 -11.57 8.59
C GLN A 442 10.31 -12.57 9.53
N PHE A 443 11.11 -13.47 9.00
CA PHE A 443 11.52 -14.68 9.70
C PHE A 443 13.03 -14.95 9.67
N ASP A 444 13.82 -14.20 8.90
CA ASP A 444 15.27 -14.32 8.92
C ASP A 444 15.89 -13.28 9.88
N PRO A 445 16.73 -13.69 10.85
CA PRO A 445 17.38 -12.78 11.79
C PRO A 445 18.46 -11.89 11.13
N SER A 446 18.94 -12.23 9.93
CA SER A 446 19.91 -11.43 9.17
C SER A 446 19.30 -10.21 8.48
N ASN A 447 17.97 -10.08 8.46
CA ASN A 447 17.30 -8.95 7.83
C ASN A 447 17.69 -7.60 8.49
N PRO A 448 18.28 -6.64 7.75
CA PRO A 448 18.74 -5.37 8.30
C PRO A 448 17.62 -4.37 8.65
N VAL A 449 16.37 -4.63 8.27
CA VAL A 449 15.25 -3.67 8.36
C VAL A 449 14.38 -3.89 9.61
N ALA A 450 14.78 -4.77 10.54
CA ALA A 450 14.06 -5.07 11.79
C ALA A 450 12.57 -5.44 11.58
N VAL A 451 12.25 -6.10 10.46
CA VAL A 451 10.90 -6.60 10.15
C VAL A 451 10.66 -8.00 10.74
N ASN A 452 11.72 -8.69 11.17
CA ASN A 452 11.60 -9.89 12.00
C ASN A 452 11.21 -9.50 13.42
N GLN A 453 9.92 -9.21 13.59
CA GLN A 453 9.31 -8.86 14.87
C GLN A 453 9.03 -10.10 15.72
N THR A 454 9.29 -11.30 15.21
CA THR A 454 9.18 -12.51 16.04
C THR A 454 10.43 -12.70 16.91
N PHE A 455 11.56 -12.09 16.53
CA PHE A 455 12.87 -12.25 17.19
C PHE A 455 13.34 -13.70 17.33
N HIS A 456 12.79 -14.62 16.55
CA HIS A 456 13.29 -15.99 16.52
C HIS A 456 14.60 -16.08 15.72
N ASP A 457 15.39 -17.11 16.03
CA ASP A 457 16.61 -17.50 15.33
C ASP A 457 16.63 -19.04 15.28
N ASP A 458 15.94 -19.60 14.28
CA ASP A 458 15.73 -21.04 14.10
C ASP A 458 16.42 -21.48 12.81
N ALA A 459 17.42 -22.35 12.95
CA ALA A 459 18.28 -22.74 11.83
C ALA A 459 17.51 -23.43 10.69
N ASP A 460 16.47 -24.22 11.01
CA ASP A 460 15.64 -24.88 9.99
C ASP A 460 14.85 -23.86 9.18
N THR A 461 14.31 -22.84 9.85
CA THR A 461 13.59 -21.72 9.22
C THR A 461 14.54 -20.91 8.33
N VAL A 462 15.72 -20.57 8.84
CA VAL A 462 16.76 -19.85 8.05
C VAL A 462 17.16 -20.66 6.81
N ALA A 463 17.39 -21.97 6.94
CA ALA A 463 17.74 -22.82 5.82
C ALA A 463 16.61 -22.90 4.77
N ALA A 464 15.34 -22.98 5.19
CA ALA A 464 14.21 -22.99 4.28
C ALA A 464 14.06 -21.66 3.52
N LEU A 465 14.28 -20.52 4.19
CA LEU A 465 14.27 -19.19 3.57
C LEU A 465 15.43 -19.00 2.59
N ALA A 466 16.63 -19.49 2.94
CA ALA A 466 17.79 -19.47 2.06
C ALA A 466 17.53 -20.24 0.76
N ALA A 467 16.90 -21.43 0.84
CA ALA A 467 16.54 -22.21 -0.35
C ALA A 467 15.62 -21.44 -1.31
N ALA A 468 14.67 -20.65 -0.79
CA ALA A 468 13.84 -19.79 -1.63
C ALA A 468 14.63 -18.66 -2.28
N ARG A 469 15.59 -18.06 -1.57
CA ARG A 469 16.43 -16.98 -2.10
C ARG A 469 17.45 -17.46 -3.14
N GLU A 470 17.95 -18.69 -3.00
CA GLU A 470 18.96 -19.30 -3.88
C GLU A 470 18.34 -20.00 -5.10
N ALA A 471 17.02 -20.18 -5.15
CA ALA A 471 16.34 -20.74 -6.31
C ALA A 471 16.48 -19.80 -7.52
N THR A 472 16.95 -20.33 -8.66
CA THR A 472 17.13 -19.57 -9.91
C THR A 472 15.97 -19.75 -10.88
N GLU A 473 15.24 -20.86 -10.75
CA GLU A 473 14.11 -21.23 -11.60
C GLU A 473 12.77 -21.00 -10.88
N HIS A 474 11.75 -20.58 -11.63
CA HIS A 474 10.41 -20.28 -11.11
C HIS A 474 9.82 -21.44 -10.27
N ASP A 475 9.77 -22.65 -10.82
CA ASP A 475 9.13 -23.79 -10.13
C ASP A 475 9.88 -24.20 -8.86
N GLN A 476 11.21 -24.03 -8.84
CA GLN A 476 12.04 -24.27 -7.64
C GLN A 476 11.76 -23.22 -6.57
N TYR A 477 11.66 -21.96 -6.97
CA TYR A 477 11.32 -20.85 -6.10
C TYR A 477 9.93 -21.06 -5.47
N VAL A 478 8.90 -21.31 -6.28
CA VAL A 478 7.52 -21.56 -5.79
C VAL A 478 7.50 -22.71 -4.78
N ALA A 479 8.18 -23.83 -5.07
CA ALA A 479 8.25 -24.96 -4.15
C ALA A 479 8.96 -24.61 -2.83
N ALA A 480 10.07 -23.86 -2.89
CA ALA A 480 10.83 -23.46 -1.72
C ALA A 480 10.08 -22.44 -0.85
N VAL A 481 9.40 -21.46 -1.45
CA VAL A 481 8.53 -20.51 -0.73
C VAL A 481 7.39 -21.23 -0.03
N LYS A 482 6.72 -22.19 -0.70
CA LYS A 482 5.68 -23.02 -0.08
C LYS A 482 6.21 -23.80 1.13
N ALA A 483 7.40 -24.41 1.01
CA ALA A 483 8.02 -25.12 2.12
C ALA A 483 8.35 -24.20 3.30
N ALA A 484 8.94 -23.03 3.05
CA ALA A 484 9.26 -22.05 4.09
C ALA A 484 8.01 -21.49 4.76
N ALA A 485 6.97 -21.15 3.99
CA ALA A 485 5.69 -20.67 4.51
C ALA A 485 5.01 -21.71 5.41
N LYS A 486 5.02 -22.98 5.00
CA LYS A 486 4.48 -24.09 5.77
C LYS A 486 5.24 -24.27 7.09
N LEU A 487 6.57 -24.24 7.06
CA LEU A 487 7.39 -24.35 8.27
C LEU A 487 7.14 -23.20 9.24
N ALA A 488 7.02 -21.96 8.74
CA ALA A 488 6.70 -20.80 9.56
C ALA A 488 5.32 -20.93 10.25
N HIS A 489 4.32 -21.48 9.54
CA HIS A 489 3.02 -21.81 10.11
C HIS A 489 3.12 -22.92 11.17
N GLU A 490 3.81 -24.02 10.86
CA GLU A 490 4.00 -25.14 11.80
C GLU A 490 4.68 -24.67 13.10
N LYS A 491 5.66 -23.77 13.00
CA LYS A 491 6.36 -23.16 14.16
C LYS A 491 5.54 -22.08 14.87
N ALA A 492 4.37 -21.71 14.34
CA ALA A 492 3.46 -20.71 14.90
C ALA A 492 4.15 -19.39 15.27
N TYR A 493 5.04 -18.87 14.42
CA TYR A 493 5.71 -17.59 14.70
C TYR A 493 4.73 -16.41 14.72
N THR A 494 3.70 -16.48 13.88
CA THR A 494 2.62 -15.51 13.80
C THR A 494 1.30 -16.23 13.55
N VAL A 495 0.20 -15.61 13.97
CA VAL A 495 -1.17 -16.05 13.67
C VAL A 495 -1.82 -15.01 12.77
N PRO A 496 -2.07 -15.31 11.49
CA PRO A 496 -2.86 -14.42 10.65
C PRO A 496 -4.27 -14.28 11.22
N LEU A 497 -4.70 -13.04 11.44
CA LEU A 497 -6.06 -12.75 11.92
C LEU A 497 -7.01 -12.61 10.74
N PHE A 498 -6.58 -11.88 9.70
CA PHE A 498 -7.33 -11.67 8.47
C PHE A 498 -6.49 -10.96 7.41
N ILE A 499 -6.98 -11.01 6.18
CA ILE A 499 -6.63 -10.11 5.09
C ILE A 499 -7.79 -9.13 4.94
N SER A 500 -7.51 -7.83 4.97
CA SER A 500 -8.54 -6.81 4.75
C SER A 500 -8.71 -6.55 3.27
N SER A 501 -9.94 -6.40 2.81
CA SER A 501 -10.18 -5.91 1.45
C SER A 501 -9.55 -4.53 1.27
N ILE A 502 -9.03 -4.25 0.07
CA ILE A 502 -8.74 -2.88 -0.36
C ILE A 502 -10.02 -2.34 -0.98
N ALA A 503 -10.57 -1.26 -0.42
CA ALA A 503 -11.84 -0.71 -0.87
C ALA A 503 -11.76 0.78 -1.09
N ASN A 504 -12.14 1.26 -2.27
CA ASN A 504 -12.15 2.69 -2.62
C ASN A 504 -13.55 3.11 -3.06
N ALA A 505 -14.03 4.26 -2.58
CA ALA A 505 -15.28 4.84 -3.05
C ALA A 505 -15.01 5.89 -4.12
N TYR A 506 -15.84 5.90 -5.17
CA TYR A 506 -15.82 6.93 -6.20
C TYR A 506 -17.23 7.36 -6.61
N ASN A 507 -17.32 8.58 -7.12
CA ASN A 507 -18.54 9.15 -7.67
C ASN A 507 -18.71 8.66 -9.11
N ASN A 508 -19.69 7.79 -9.34
CA ASN A 508 -19.89 7.09 -10.60
C ASN A 508 -20.63 7.92 -11.67
N ARG A 509 -20.96 9.18 -11.38
CA ARG A 509 -21.56 10.10 -12.36
C ARG A 509 -20.57 10.70 -13.35
N HIS A 510 -19.29 10.76 -12.98
CA HIS A 510 -18.31 11.55 -13.73
C HIS A 510 -17.28 10.68 -14.43
N PHE A 511 -16.79 9.66 -13.75
CA PHE A 511 -15.69 8.84 -14.22
C PHE A 511 -15.94 7.36 -13.96
N GLU A 512 -15.52 6.51 -14.90
CA GLU A 512 -15.47 5.05 -14.78
C GLU A 512 -14.17 4.50 -15.39
N GLY A 513 -14.02 3.18 -15.44
CA GLY A 513 -12.82 2.55 -16.01
C GLY A 513 -11.65 2.35 -15.05
N TYR A 514 -11.82 2.72 -13.77
CA TYR A 514 -10.82 2.47 -12.74
C TYR A 514 -10.42 1.00 -12.65
N LEU A 515 -9.11 0.76 -12.62
CA LEU A 515 -8.54 -0.55 -12.40
C LEU A 515 -7.97 -0.63 -10.99
N THR A 516 -8.00 -1.81 -10.39
CA THR A 516 -7.44 -2.03 -9.06
C THR A 516 -6.29 -3.02 -9.13
N GLY A 517 -5.25 -2.76 -8.36
CA GLY A 517 -4.21 -3.73 -8.08
C GLY A 517 -4.34 -4.32 -6.69
N PRO A 518 -3.48 -5.29 -6.36
CA PRO A 518 -3.64 -6.13 -5.19
C PRO A 518 -2.99 -5.52 -3.94
N THR A 519 -2.34 -4.37 -4.03
CA THR A 519 -1.80 -3.63 -2.90
C THR A 519 -2.42 -2.23 -2.85
N GLU A 520 -2.45 -1.60 -1.67
CA GLU A 520 -2.92 -0.23 -1.56
C GLU A 520 -2.04 0.75 -2.38
N GLN A 521 -0.74 0.44 -2.49
CA GLN A 521 0.23 1.20 -3.30
C GLN A 521 -0.10 1.19 -4.79
N TYR A 522 -0.46 0.02 -5.33
CA TYR A 522 -0.82 -0.16 -6.74
C TYR A 522 -2.33 -0.34 -6.93
N GLY A 523 -3.14 0.23 -6.03
CA GLY A 523 -4.60 0.09 -6.01
C GLY A 523 -5.28 0.89 -7.13
N VAL A 524 -6.41 1.51 -6.80
CA VAL A 524 -7.17 2.36 -7.74
C VAL A 524 -6.34 3.51 -8.35
N LEU A 525 -5.28 3.92 -7.65
CA LEU A 525 -4.36 4.99 -8.05
C LEU A 525 -3.07 4.46 -8.70
N SER A 526 -3.06 3.24 -9.24
CA SER A 526 -1.94 2.86 -10.11
C SER A 526 -1.87 3.80 -11.33
N PRO A 527 -0.66 4.10 -11.86
CA PRO A 527 -0.52 4.97 -13.04
C PRO A 527 -1.33 4.47 -14.23
N TYR A 528 -1.36 3.15 -14.43
CA TYR A 528 -2.16 2.56 -15.48
C TYR A 528 -3.66 2.79 -15.26
N SER A 529 -4.17 2.61 -14.03
CA SER A 529 -5.59 2.81 -13.71
C SER A 529 -6.08 4.21 -14.07
N LEU A 530 -5.39 5.26 -13.63
CA LEU A 530 -5.83 6.64 -13.92
C LEU A 530 -5.75 6.98 -15.41
N ALA A 531 -4.81 6.39 -16.14
CA ALA A 531 -4.74 6.53 -17.60
C ALA A 531 -5.89 5.81 -18.32
N GLN A 532 -6.53 4.81 -17.70
CA GLN A 532 -7.71 4.11 -18.23
C GLN A 532 -9.04 4.77 -17.85
N VAL A 533 -9.04 5.83 -17.05
CA VAL A 533 -10.26 6.50 -16.62
C VAL A 533 -10.90 7.26 -17.78
N VAL A 534 -12.21 7.06 -17.96
CA VAL A 534 -13.05 7.66 -19.01
C VAL A 534 -14.29 8.31 -18.40
N PRO A 535 -14.94 9.26 -19.09
CA PRO A 535 -16.21 9.83 -18.64
C PRO A 535 -17.28 8.75 -18.46
N ALA A 536 -18.02 8.82 -17.35
CA ALA A 536 -19.10 7.87 -17.09
C ALA A 536 -20.26 8.03 -18.08
N GLY A 537 -20.76 6.91 -18.61
CA GLY A 537 -21.91 6.89 -19.53
C GLY A 537 -21.55 7.19 -21.00
N GLY A 538 -20.28 7.03 -21.37
CA GLY A 538 -19.70 7.38 -22.67
C GLY A 538 -19.78 6.32 -23.79
N ALA A 539 -20.57 5.25 -23.65
CA ALA A 539 -20.82 4.29 -24.73
C ALA A 539 -22.27 4.39 -25.23
N GLU A 540 -22.52 5.28 -26.20
CA GLU A 540 -23.64 5.19 -27.15
C GLU A 540 -23.16 4.70 -28.52
#